data_AF-A0A5B7TS98-F1
#
_entry.id   AF-A0A5B7TS98-F1
#
_cell.length_a   1.000
_cell.length_b   1.000
_cell.length_c   1.000
_cell.angle_alpha   90.00
_cell.angle_beta   90.00
_cell.angle_gamma   90.00
#
_symmetry.space_group_name_H-M   'P 1'
#
loop_
_entity.id
_entity.type
_entity.pdbx_description
1 polymer ?
#
loop_
_entity_poly.entity_id
_entity_poly.type
_entity_poly.pdbx_seq_one_letter_code
_entity_poly.pdbx_strand_id
1 'polypeptide(L)'
;MKEFNKSDIEALDFIIDQCLKTSFSVSADDLIKSGHIKLTDEKGYGTLTPDFDASKEFTRYLGILKKYELCKCNSTKDGEFASANSNTLNFQKQGGFKALYKDLKDKRNRDKLEFEKSKVDLELSKETLKEFPKTRKRAKWAIIISGIAIFLQLIEWIVKLMSS
;
A
#
# COMPACT_ATOMS: atom_id res chain seq x y z
N MET A 1 -2.91 -6.53 -3.49
CA MET A 1 -2.19 -7.82 -3.53
C MET A 1 -1.04 -7.78 -2.52
N LYS A 2 -0.79 -8.88 -1.79
CA LYS A 2 0.48 -9.07 -1.07
C LYS A 2 1.47 -9.61 -2.11
N GLU A 3 2.56 -8.90 -2.35
CA GLU A 3 3.53 -9.26 -3.40
C GLU A 3 4.39 -10.46 -2.98
N PHE A 4 4.66 -10.59 -1.68
CA PHE A 4 5.25 -11.75 -1.01
C PHE A 4 4.89 -11.71 0.49
N ASN A 5 5.08 -12.82 1.18
CA ASN A 5 4.80 -12.97 2.61
C ASN A 5 6.06 -12.77 3.46
N LYS A 6 5.88 -12.54 4.77
CA LYS A 6 7.00 -12.41 5.71
C LYS A 6 7.84 -13.70 5.77
N SER A 7 7.19 -14.86 5.64
CA SER A 7 7.84 -16.18 5.57
C SER A 7 8.78 -16.33 4.38
N ASP A 8 8.53 -15.61 3.29
CA ASP A 8 9.30 -15.72 2.06
C ASP A 8 10.64 -14.97 2.15
N ILE A 9 10.76 -14.02 3.09
CA ILE A 9 11.89 -13.10 3.19
C ILE A 9 13.20 -13.87 3.37
N GLU A 10 13.22 -14.87 4.26
CA GLU A 10 14.44 -15.63 4.55
C GLU A 10 14.92 -16.41 3.33
N ALA A 11 14.01 -17.05 2.60
CA ALA A 11 14.33 -17.79 1.37
C ALA A 11 14.81 -16.85 0.25
N LEU A 12 14.17 -15.69 0.10
CA LEU A 12 14.53 -14.70 -0.91
C LEU A 12 15.87 -14.02 -0.61
N ASP A 13 16.13 -13.63 0.64
CA ASP A 13 17.42 -13.08 1.06
C ASP A 13 18.52 -14.14 0.93
N PHE A 14 18.22 -15.42 1.21
CA PHE A 14 19.16 -16.52 0.96
C PHE A 14 19.55 -16.63 -0.52
N ILE A 15 18.59 -16.55 -1.46
CA ILE A 15 18.89 -16.56 -2.90
C ILE A 15 19.84 -15.42 -3.28
N ILE A 16 19.56 -14.21 -2.79
CA ILE A 16 20.38 -13.01 -3.04
C ILE A 16 21.80 -13.21 -2.52
N ASP A 17 21.92 -13.68 -1.28
CA ASP A 17 23.20 -13.97 -0.64
C ASP A 17 24.02 -15.00 -1.41
N GLN A 18 23.40 -16.08 -1.86
CA GLN A 18 24.08 -17.13 -2.62
C GLN A 18 24.52 -16.63 -4.00
N CYS A 19 23.65 -15.91 -4.71
CA CYS A 19 24.00 -15.30 -6.00
C CYS A 19 25.24 -14.40 -5.92
N LEU A 20 25.43 -13.70 -4.79
CA LEU A 20 26.57 -12.81 -4.56
C LEU A 20 27.82 -13.55 -4.07
N LYS A 21 27.66 -14.57 -3.21
CA LYS A 21 28.79 -15.31 -2.62
C LYS A 21 29.47 -16.25 -3.60
N THR A 22 28.69 -17.02 -4.35
CA THR A 22 29.24 -18.09 -5.19
C THR A 22 29.62 -17.60 -6.58
N SER A 23 29.10 -16.45 -7.02
CA SER A 23 29.11 -16.02 -8.43
C SER A 23 28.48 -17.06 -9.39
N PHE A 24 27.84 -18.09 -8.84
CA PHE A 24 27.15 -19.15 -9.56
C PHE A 24 25.65 -18.97 -9.43
N SER A 25 24.92 -19.65 -10.31
CA SER A 25 23.46 -19.62 -10.32
C SER A 25 22.86 -20.47 -9.20
N VAL A 26 21.84 -19.95 -8.54
CA VAL A 26 21.07 -20.62 -7.48
C VAL A 26 19.87 -21.34 -8.10
N SER A 27 19.61 -22.56 -7.65
CA SER A 27 18.54 -23.45 -8.11
C SER A 27 17.58 -23.83 -6.97
N ALA A 28 16.47 -24.51 -7.32
CA ALA A 28 15.55 -25.05 -6.32
C ALA A 28 16.24 -26.01 -5.33
N ASP A 29 17.19 -26.81 -5.81
CA ASP A 29 17.95 -27.76 -5.00
C ASP A 29 18.75 -27.07 -3.88
N ASP A 30 19.27 -25.88 -4.13
CA ASP A 30 20.00 -25.11 -3.12
C ASP A 30 19.09 -24.65 -1.98
N LEU A 31 17.83 -24.33 -2.29
CA LEU A 31 16.82 -23.97 -1.30
C LEU A 31 16.30 -25.19 -0.53
N ILE A 32 16.22 -26.35 -1.17
CA ILE A 32 15.90 -27.61 -0.51
C ILE A 32 17.01 -27.98 0.48
N LYS A 33 18.28 -27.96 0.04
CA LYS A 33 19.44 -28.30 0.88
C LYS A 33 19.61 -27.38 2.07
N SER A 34 19.27 -26.10 1.93
CA SER A 34 19.30 -25.11 3.01
C SER A 34 18.05 -25.14 3.90
N GLY A 35 17.03 -25.93 3.56
CA GLY A 35 15.79 -26.06 4.33
C GLY A 35 14.80 -24.91 4.14
N HIS A 36 15.02 -24.03 3.16
CA HIS A 36 14.11 -22.94 2.80
C HIS A 36 12.91 -23.41 1.96
N ILE A 37 13.03 -24.56 1.30
CA ILE A 37 11.92 -25.30 0.69
C ILE A 37 11.83 -26.66 1.37
N LYS A 38 10.65 -26.99 1.91
CA LYS A 38 10.40 -28.29 2.55
C LYS A 38 9.74 -29.23 1.55
N LEU A 39 10.30 -30.43 1.44
CA LEU A 39 9.74 -31.54 0.65
C LEU A 39 8.73 -32.39 1.43
N THR A 40 8.50 -32.04 2.69
CA THR A 40 7.63 -32.77 3.61
C THR A 40 6.44 -31.92 4.04
N ASP A 41 5.32 -32.56 4.33
CA ASP A 41 4.16 -31.95 4.98
C ASP A 41 4.45 -31.55 6.45
N GLU A 42 3.46 -30.95 7.11
CA GLU A 42 3.57 -30.51 8.51
C GLU A 42 3.84 -31.65 9.50
N LYS A 43 3.61 -32.91 9.09
CA LYS A 43 3.82 -34.13 9.88
C LYS A 43 5.11 -34.86 9.52
N GLY A 44 5.89 -34.34 8.55
CA GLY A 44 7.16 -34.90 8.12
C GLY A 44 7.04 -35.99 7.04
N TYR A 45 5.85 -36.22 6.48
CA TYR A 45 5.68 -37.14 5.35
C TYR A 45 6.06 -36.45 4.05
N GLY A 46 6.78 -37.13 3.15
CA GLY A 46 7.06 -36.61 1.82
C GLY A 46 5.76 -36.29 1.09
N THR A 47 5.70 -35.14 0.40
CA THR A 47 4.52 -34.83 -0.44
C THR A 47 4.43 -35.83 -1.59
N LEU A 48 3.25 -35.97 -2.20
CA LEU A 48 3.07 -36.90 -3.32
C LEU A 48 3.92 -36.54 -4.55
N THR A 49 4.31 -35.26 -4.67
CA THR A 49 5.14 -34.72 -5.76
C THR A 49 6.10 -33.63 -5.26
N PRO A 50 7.11 -33.97 -4.44
CA PRO A 50 7.94 -32.99 -3.75
C PRO A 50 8.73 -32.09 -4.70
N ASP A 51 9.26 -32.67 -5.77
CA ASP A 51 10.06 -31.94 -6.76
C ASP A 51 9.20 -30.93 -7.55
N PHE A 52 7.95 -31.29 -7.84
CA PHE A 52 7.00 -30.39 -8.50
C PHE A 52 6.61 -29.23 -7.58
N ASP A 53 6.36 -29.50 -6.30
CA ASP A 53 6.03 -28.48 -5.30
C ASP A 53 7.21 -27.51 -5.08
N ALA A 54 8.43 -28.04 -5.02
CA ALA A 54 9.65 -27.26 -4.88
C ALA A 54 9.94 -26.38 -6.09
N SER A 55 9.85 -26.92 -7.31
CA SER A 55 10.02 -26.13 -8.54
C SER A 55 8.97 -25.03 -8.65
N LYS A 56 7.72 -25.30 -8.25
CA LYS A 56 6.65 -24.30 -8.22
C LYS A 56 6.93 -23.17 -7.23
N GLU A 57 7.35 -23.49 -6.01
CA GLU A 57 7.74 -22.48 -5.01
C GLU A 57 8.98 -21.69 -5.46
N PHE A 58 9.98 -22.34 -6.02
CA PHE A 58 11.16 -21.66 -6.55
C PHE A 58 10.80 -20.72 -7.71
N THR A 59 9.95 -21.17 -8.64
CA THR A 59 9.42 -20.34 -9.74
C THR A 59 8.68 -19.11 -9.21
N ARG A 60 7.93 -19.25 -8.11
CA ARG A 60 7.28 -18.12 -7.43
C ARG A 60 8.32 -17.13 -6.90
N TYR A 61 9.40 -17.59 -6.27
CA TYR A 61 10.50 -16.73 -5.84
C TYR A 61 11.20 -16.02 -7.00
N LEU A 62 11.46 -16.72 -8.11
CA LEU A 62 12.01 -16.12 -9.33
C LEU A 62 11.09 -15.01 -9.88
N GLY A 63 9.77 -15.22 -9.84
CA GLY A 63 8.80 -14.20 -10.23
C GLY A 63 8.91 -12.92 -9.38
N ILE A 64 9.10 -13.07 -8.07
CA ILE A 64 9.32 -11.94 -7.15
C ILE A 64 10.64 -11.23 -7.47
N LEU A 65 11.74 -11.98 -7.61
CA LEU A 65 13.06 -11.44 -7.92
C LEU A 65 13.08 -10.70 -9.26
N LYS A 66 12.40 -11.24 -10.28
CA LYS A 66 12.27 -10.63 -11.60
C LYS A 66 11.45 -9.35 -11.55
N LYS A 67 10.35 -9.32 -10.78
CA LYS A 67 9.50 -8.13 -10.63
C LYS A 67 10.24 -6.92 -10.06
N TYR A 68 11.16 -7.15 -9.13
CA TYR A 68 11.99 -6.10 -8.55
C TYR A 68 13.34 -5.92 -9.26
N GLU A 69 13.55 -6.61 -10.39
CA GLU A 69 14.77 -6.56 -11.18
C GLU A 69 16.04 -6.84 -10.35
N LEU A 70 15.95 -7.79 -9.42
CA LEU A 70 17.01 -8.09 -8.44
C LEU A 70 17.97 -9.18 -8.90
N CYS A 71 17.53 -10.08 -9.77
CA CYS A 71 18.33 -11.18 -10.30
C CYS A 71 18.03 -11.41 -11.78
N LYS A 72 19.00 -11.96 -12.50
CA LYS A 72 18.76 -12.59 -13.80
C LYS A 72 18.16 -13.97 -13.54
N CYS A 73 16.90 -14.14 -13.91
CA CYS A 73 16.16 -15.39 -13.74
C CYS A 73 16.04 -16.07 -15.11
N ASN A 74 16.62 -17.27 -15.24
CA ASN A 74 16.61 -18.05 -16.47
C ASN A 74 15.87 -19.37 -16.26
N SER A 75 15.10 -19.80 -17.25
CA SER A 75 14.48 -21.13 -17.30
C SER A 75 15.02 -21.85 -18.52
N THR A 76 15.66 -22.99 -18.30
CA THR A 76 16.26 -23.83 -19.34
C THR A 76 15.63 -25.23 -19.30
N LYS A 77 16.02 -26.11 -20.23
CA LYS A 77 15.63 -27.53 -20.17
C LYS A 77 16.15 -28.23 -18.91
N ASP A 78 17.24 -27.71 -18.35
CA ASP A 78 17.93 -28.27 -17.20
C ASP A 78 17.42 -27.69 -15.86
N GLY A 79 16.41 -26.82 -15.91
CA GLY A 79 15.76 -26.24 -14.72
C GLY A 79 15.75 -24.71 -14.71
N GLU A 80 15.20 -24.17 -13.62
CA GLU A 80 15.18 -22.74 -13.35
C GLU A 80 16.33 -22.29 -12.45
N PHE A 81 16.84 -21.08 -12.70
CA PHE A 81 18.01 -20.54 -12.01
C PHE A 81 17.92 -19.04 -11.79
N ALA A 82 18.44 -18.57 -10.65
CA ALA A 82 18.69 -17.15 -10.35
C ALA A 82 20.19 -16.86 -10.37
N SER A 83 20.58 -15.71 -10.91
CA SER A 83 21.97 -15.22 -10.84
C SER A 83 22.00 -13.72 -10.58
N ALA A 84 23.11 -13.24 -10.01
CA ALA A 84 23.27 -11.83 -9.70
C ALA A 84 23.23 -10.94 -10.96
N ASN A 85 22.69 -9.74 -10.79
CA ASN A 85 22.72 -8.66 -11.76
C ASN A 85 23.33 -7.40 -11.11
N SER A 86 23.28 -6.27 -11.81
CA SER A 86 23.83 -5.00 -11.30
C SER A 86 23.14 -4.47 -10.03
N ASN A 87 21.87 -4.86 -9.80
CA ASN A 87 21.05 -4.35 -8.71
C ASN A 87 21.13 -5.24 -7.45
N THR A 88 21.47 -6.51 -7.60
CA THR A 88 21.51 -7.51 -6.51
C THR A 88 22.33 -7.02 -5.31
N LEU A 89 23.54 -6.52 -5.55
CA LEU A 89 24.44 -6.06 -4.49
C LEU A 89 23.90 -4.81 -3.79
N ASN A 90 23.37 -3.86 -4.55
CA ASN A 90 22.82 -2.62 -3.99
C ASN A 90 21.58 -2.91 -3.14
N PHE A 91 20.71 -3.82 -3.60
CA PHE A 91 19.54 -4.25 -2.86
C PHE A 91 19.90 -4.91 -1.53
N GLN A 92 20.90 -5.80 -1.52
CA GLN A 92 21.39 -6.42 -0.29
C GLN A 92 21.92 -5.35 0.69
N LYS A 93 22.71 -4.38 0.20
CA LYS A 93 23.23 -3.26 1.01
C LYS A 93 22.14 -2.35 1.58
N GLN A 94 21.00 -2.24 0.90
CA GLN A 94 19.84 -1.47 1.35
C GLN A 94 18.99 -2.22 2.39
N GLY A 95 19.41 -3.41 2.82
CA GLY A 95 18.71 -4.21 3.84
C GLY A 95 17.78 -5.27 3.28
N GLY A 96 17.86 -5.57 1.98
CA GLY A 96 17.23 -6.73 1.35
C GLY A 96 15.70 -6.75 1.41
N PHE A 97 15.12 -7.94 1.34
CA PHE A 97 13.67 -8.13 1.39
C PHE A 97 13.06 -7.73 2.73
N LYS A 98 13.84 -7.77 3.81
CA LYS A 98 13.41 -7.29 5.13
C LYS A 98 13.10 -5.79 5.13
N ALA A 99 13.98 -4.97 4.55
CA ALA A 99 13.75 -3.53 4.41
C ALA A 99 12.57 -3.24 3.46
N LEU A 100 12.55 -3.91 2.30
CA LEU A 100 11.46 -3.78 1.32
C LEU A 100 10.09 -4.13 1.91
N TYR A 101 9.99 -5.21 2.70
CA TYR A 101 8.75 -5.62 3.33
C TYR A 101 8.22 -4.57 4.31
N LYS A 102 9.11 -3.93 5.06
CA LYS A 102 8.76 -2.86 5.99
C LYS A 102 8.19 -1.65 5.23
N ASP A 103 8.88 -1.22 4.18
CA ASP A 103 8.44 -0.09 3.34
C ASP A 103 7.08 -0.34 2.69
N LEU A 104 6.84 -1.55 2.18
CA LEU A 104 5.55 -1.94 1.61
C LEU A 104 4.42 -1.94 2.65
N LYS A 105 4.71 -2.38 3.88
CA LYS A 105 3.75 -2.36 4.99
C LYS A 105 3.43 -0.93 5.39
N ASP A 106 4.43 -0.08 5.50
CA ASP A 106 4.26 1.32 5.89
C ASP A 106 3.53 2.11 4.82
N LYS A 107 3.83 1.87 3.53
CA LYS A 107 3.07 2.44 2.41
C LYS A 107 1.60 2.05 2.47
N ARG A 108 1.28 0.77 2.66
CA ARG A 108 -0.11 0.31 2.80
C ARG A 108 -0.84 0.99 3.96
N ASN A 109 -0.15 1.21 5.09
CA ASN A 109 -0.74 1.90 6.23
C ASN A 109 -1.03 3.37 5.91
N ARG A 110 -0.12 4.06 5.20
CA ARG A 110 -0.35 5.43 4.71
C ARG A 110 -1.53 5.48 3.74
N ASP A 111 -1.56 4.61 2.74
CA ASP A 111 -2.65 4.54 1.75
C ASP A 111 -4.01 4.30 2.44
N LYS A 112 -4.04 3.45 3.48
CA LYS A 112 -5.23 3.21 4.29
C LYS A 112 -5.68 4.46 5.04
N LEU A 113 -4.74 5.19 5.67
CA LEU A 113 -5.03 6.43 6.39
C LEU A 113 -5.53 7.53 5.45
N GLU A 114 -4.94 7.67 4.27
CA GLU A 114 -5.40 8.63 3.25
C GLU A 114 -6.81 8.30 2.74
N PHE A 115 -7.09 7.01 2.53
CA PHE A 115 -8.43 6.57 2.19
C PHE A 115 -9.44 6.86 3.29
N GLU A 116 -9.10 6.64 4.56
CA GLU A 116 -9.96 7.00 5.70
C GLU A 116 -10.18 8.52 5.79
N LYS A 117 -9.13 9.32 5.60
CA LYS A 117 -9.24 10.79 5.57
C LYS A 117 -10.15 11.27 4.45
N SER A 118 -10.00 10.74 3.24
CA SER A 118 -10.87 11.11 2.10
C SER A 118 -12.35 10.78 2.34
N LYS A 119 -12.64 9.69 3.07
CA LYS A 119 -14.03 9.37 3.47
C LYS A 119 -14.59 10.40 4.43
N VAL A 120 -13.81 10.81 5.42
CA VAL A 120 -14.20 11.85 6.38
C VAL A 120 -14.40 13.19 5.66
N ASP A 121 -13.48 13.60 4.79
CA ASP A 121 -13.61 14.83 4.00
C ASP A 121 -14.85 14.80 3.09
N LEU A 122 -15.18 13.63 2.52
CA LEU A 122 -16.38 13.44 1.73
C LEU A 122 -17.66 13.54 2.57
N GLU A 123 -17.67 12.99 3.78
CA GLU A 123 -18.78 13.10 4.74
C GLU A 123 -18.98 14.56 5.18
N LEU A 124 -17.90 15.25 5.55
CA LEU A 124 -17.92 16.67 5.91
C LEU A 124 -18.42 17.54 4.76
N SER A 125 -17.99 17.25 3.53
CA SER A 125 -18.45 17.95 2.33
C SER A 125 -19.96 17.74 2.12
N LYS A 126 -20.46 16.52 2.32
CA LYS A 126 -21.91 16.23 2.24
C LYS A 126 -22.70 16.96 3.32
N GLU A 127 -22.19 17.04 4.54
CA GLU A 127 -22.83 17.79 5.63
C GLU A 127 -22.85 19.30 5.32
N THR A 128 -21.72 19.86 4.90
CA THR A 128 -21.62 21.27 4.50
C THR A 128 -22.61 21.61 3.39
N LEU A 129 -22.76 20.75 2.37
CA LEU A 129 -23.74 20.91 1.31
C LEU A 129 -25.19 20.84 1.81
N LYS A 130 -25.49 20.02 2.82
CA LYS A 130 -26.83 19.97 3.45
C LYS A 130 -27.14 21.22 4.27
N GLU A 131 -26.14 21.84 4.88
CA GLU A 131 -26.30 23.05 5.67
C GLU A 131 -26.39 24.33 4.83
N PHE A 132 -25.68 24.37 3.69
CA PHE A 132 -25.67 25.48 2.75
C PHE A 132 -27.07 26.07 2.39
N PRO A 133 -28.10 25.27 2.06
CA PRO A 133 -29.42 25.82 1.77
C PRO A 133 -30.11 26.39 3.02
N LYS A 134 -29.84 25.85 4.22
CA LYS A 134 -30.40 26.34 5.48
C LYS A 134 -29.78 27.69 5.87
N THR A 135 -28.46 27.82 5.79
CA THR A 135 -27.74 29.07 6.07
C THR A 135 -28.11 30.15 5.06
N ARG A 136 -28.23 29.81 3.76
CA ARG A 136 -28.69 30.74 2.72
C ARG A 136 -30.10 31.27 2.97
N LYS A 137 -31.03 30.45 3.47
CA LYS A 137 -32.39 30.89 3.84
C LYS A 137 -32.35 31.84 5.04
N ARG A 138 -31.59 31.52 6.09
CA ARG A 138 -31.44 32.38 7.27
C ARG A 138 -30.86 33.75 6.91
N ALA A 139 -29.83 33.79 6.07
CA ALA A 139 -29.23 35.04 5.61
C ALA A 139 -30.22 35.93 4.85
N LYS A 140 -31.07 35.35 3.98
CA LYS A 140 -32.14 36.09 3.30
C LYS A 140 -33.14 36.70 4.28
N TRP A 141 -33.57 35.94 5.28
CA TRP A 141 -34.49 36.44 6.31
C TRP A 141 -33.86 37.54 7.17
N ALA A 142 -32.57 37.40 7.53
CA ALA A 142 -31.85 38.42 8.29
C ALA A 142 -31.78 39.76 7.54
N ILE A 143 -31.53 39.74 6.23
CA ILE A 143 -31.54 40.95 5.39
C ILE A 143 -32.93 41.59 5.37
N ILE A 144 -34.00 40.79 5.22
CA ILE A 144 -35.38 41.29 5.22
C ILE A 144 -35.72 41.95 6.56
N ILE A 145 -35.43 41.28 7.68
CA ILE A 145 -35.68 41.80 9.03
C ILE A 145 -34.90 43.09 9.27
N SER A 146 -33.63 43.13 8.87
CA SER A 146 -32.81 44.33 8.98
C SER A 146 -33.38 45.50 8.18
N GLY A 147 -33.88 45.26 6.96
CA GLY A 147 -34.51 46.29 6.14
C GLY A 147 -35.78 46.86 6.78
N ILE A 148 -36.62 45.99 7.35
CA ILE A 148 -37.85 46.40 8.06
C ILE A 148 -37.50 47.24 9.30
N ALA A 149 -36.51 46.84 10.08
CA ALA A 149 -36.09 47.58 11.27
C ALA A 149 -35.60 49.00 10.94
N ILE A 150 -34.80 49.14 9.89
CA ILE A 150 -34.33 50.45 9.40
C ILE A 150 -35.52 51.30 8.95
N PHE A 151 -36.47 50.71 8.21
CA PHE A 151 -37.66 51.42 7.73
C PHE A 151 -38.56 51.92 8.87
N LEU A 152 -38.78 51.10 9.90
CA LEU A 152 -39.55 51.50 11.08
C LEU A 152 -38.86 52.64 11.85
N GLN A 153 -37.54 52.57 12.05
CA GLN A 153 -36.78 53.67 12.67
C GLN A 153 -36.91 54.98 11.87
N LEU A 154 -36.96 54.89 10.54
CA LEU A 154 -37.12 56.05 9.67
C LEU A 154 -38.51 56.70 9.82
N ILE A 155 -39.57 55.89 9.89
CA ILE A 155 -40.94 56.38 10.15
C ILE A 155 -41.00 57.05 11.52
N GLU A 156 -40.44 56.42 12.54
CA GLU A 156 -40.44 56.94 13.91
C GLU A 156 -39.73 58.31 13.98
N TRP A 157 -38.61 58.44 13.26
CA TRP A 157 -37.89 59.72 13.13
C TRP A 157 -38.72 60.79 12.41
N ILE A 158 -39.40 60.46 11.31
CA ILE A 158 -40.26 61.41 10.57
C ILE A 158 -41.43 61.86 11.44
N VAL A 159 -42.11 60.95 12.14
CA VAL A 159 -43.23 61.28 13.04
C VAL A 159 -42.77 62.20 14.17
N LYS A 160 -41.59 61.93 14.75
CA LYS A 160 -41.01 62.78 15.79
C LYS A 160 -40.67 64.18 15.29
N LEU A 161 -40.29 64.31 14.01
CA LEU A 161 -39.97 65.58 13.36
C LEU A 161 -41.22 66.42 13.04
N MET A 162 -42.37 65.77 12.76
CA MET A 162 -43.65 66.47 12.55
C MET A 162 -44.42 66.79 13.84
N SER A 163 -44.08 66.11 14.95
CA SER A 163 -44.65 66.35 16.28
C SER A 163 -43.90 67.42 17.09
N SER A 164 -42.78 67.92 16.57
CA SER A 164 -41.99 69.01 17.14
C SER A 164 -42.28 70.32 16.43
#